data_AF-A0A5C8ZG02-F1
#
_entry.id   AF-A0A5C8ZG02-F1
#
_cell.length_a   1.000
_cell.length_b   1.000
_cell.length_c   1.000
_cell.angle_alpha   90.00
_cell.angle_beta   90.00
_cell.angle_gamma   90.00
#
_symmetry.space_group_name_H-M   'P 1'
#
loop_
_entity.id
_entity.type
_entity.pdbx_description
1 polymer ?
#
loop_
_entity_poly.entity_id
_entity_poly.type
_entity_poly.pdbx_seq_one_letter_code
_entity_poly.pdbx_strand_id
1 'polypeptide(L)' 'LDMWEHAFYLDYKNVKPDYVKAWWNIVNWADVAARFEAARTKTSGLVVPA' A
#
# COMPACT_ATOMS: atom_id res chain seq x y z
N LEU A 1 -1.27 -1.10 2.83
CA LEU A 1 -0.76 -1.27 4.20
C LEU A 1 -1.39 -2.52 4.77
N ASP A 2 -0.58 -3.49 5.18
CA ASP A 2 -1.05 -4.69 5.86
C ASP A 2 -1.07 -4.46 7.38
N MET A 3 -2.19 -4.76 8.04
CA MET A 3 -2.38 -4.55 9.49
C MET A 3 -2.47 -5.85 10.29
N TRP A 4 -2.13 -6.99 9.68
CA TRP A 4 -2.00 -8.24 10.41
C TRP A 4 -0.76 -8.22 11.30
N GLU A 5 -0.84 -8.82 12.50
CA GLU A 5 0.26 -8.81 13.46
C GLU A 5 1.54 -9.41 12.86
N HIS A 6 1.43 -10.42 12.00
CA HIS A 6 2.59 -11.00 11.32
C HIS A 6 3.36 -10.00 10.44
N ALA A 7 2.75 -8.89 10.04
CA ALA A 7 3.38 -7.90 9.15
C ALA A 7 4.26 -6.89 9.91
N PHE A 8 4.10 -6.75 11.23
CA PHE A 8 4.81 -5.72 12.01
C PHE A 8 5.23 -6.13 13.42
N TYR A 9 4.74 -7.24 13.97
CA TYR A 9 4.87 -7.53 15.41
C TYR A 9 6.30 -7.87 15.85
N LEU A 10 7.16 -8.37 14.96
CA LEU A 10 8.56 -8.63 15.33
C LEU A 10 9.30 -7.34 15.67
N ASP A 11 9.10 -6.29 14.87
CA ASP A 11 9.79 -5.00 14.99
C ASP A 11 9.06 -4.00 15.90
N TYR A 12 7.73 -3.97 15.84
CA TYR A 12 6.90 -2.94 16.52
C TYR A 12 6.01 -3.48 17.63
N LYS A 13 5.95 -4.81 17.84
CA LYS A 13 5.11 -5.46 18.85
C LYS A 13 3.66 -4.94 18.81
N ASN A 14 3.16 -4.40 19.93
CA ASN A 14 1.83 -3.83 20.07
C ASN A 14 1.76 -2.33 19.68
N VAL A 15 2.87 -1.70 19.31
CA VAL A 15 2.94 -0.26 19.00
C VAL A 15 2.61 0.00 17.53
N LYS A 16 1.34 -0.28 17.16
CA LYS A 16 0.82 -0.08 15.80
C LYS A 16 1.06 1.32 15.21
N PRO A 17 0.95 2.42 15.97
CA PRO A 17 1.15 3.76 15.41
C PRO A 17 2.55 3.98 14.82
N ASP A 18 3.59 3.41 15.43
CA ASP A 18 4.97 3.57 14.98
C ASP A 18 5.22 2.80 13.68
N TYR A 19 4.62 1.62 13.54
CA TYR A 19 4.62 0.87 12.27
C TYR A 19 4.00 1.68 11.14
N VAL A 20 2.82 2.29 11.36
CA VAL A 20 2.14 3.10 10.33
C VAL A 20 2.98 4.31 9.95
N LYS A 21 3.59 4.98 10.94
CA LYS A 21 4.47 6.13 10.70
C LYS A 21 5.70 5.76 9.87
N ALA A 22 6.34 4.63 10.19
CA ALA A 22 7.49 4.13 9.43
C ALA A 22 7.10 3.69 8.02
N TRP A 23 5.95 3.02 7.88
CA TRP A 23 5.46 2.54 6.58
C TRP A 23 5.27 3.67 5.57
N TRP A 24 4.76 4.83 5.98
CA TRP A 24 4.59 5.99 5.09
C TRP A 24 5.91 6.50 4.49
N ASN A 25 7.05 6.27 5.14
CA ASN A 25 8.37 6.68 4.63
C ASN A 25 8.89 5.75 3.52
N ILE A 26 8.33 4.56 3.36
CA ILE A 26 8.80 3.55 2.39
C ILE A 26 7.79 3.26 1.27
N VAL A 27 6.69 4.01 1.21
CA VAL A 27 5.68 3.85 0.16
C VAL A 27 6.30 4.18 -1.20
N ASN A 28 6.17 3.26 -2.16
CA ASN A 28 6.55 3.49 -3.54
C ASN A 28 5.49 4.32 -4.27
N TRP A 29 5.63 5.64 -4.19
CA TRP A 29 4.70 6.59 -4.81
C TRP A 29 4.69 6.56 -6.34
N ALA A 30 5.80 6.16 -6.97
CA ALA A 30 5.86 6.05 -8.43
C ALA A 30 4.95 4.91 -8.94
N ASP A 31 4.94 3.76 -8.24
CA ASP A 31 4.03 2.65 -8.54
C ASP A 31 2.55 3.05 -8.31
N VAL A 32 2.27 3.76 -7.21
CA VAL A 32 0.92 4.28 -6.93
C VAL A 32 0.43 5.20 -8.05
N ALA A 33 1.27 6.14 -8.51
CA ALA A 33 0.92 7.04 -9.60
C ALA A 33 0.69 6.28 -10.93
N ALA A 34 1.55 5.30 -11.25
CA ALA A 34 1.39 4.47 -12.44
C ALA A 34 0.07 3.67 -12.43
N ARG A 35 -0.28 3.10 -11.28
CA ARG A 35 -1.56 2.37 -11.11
C ARG A 35 -2.76 3.30 -11.19
N PHE A 36 -2.66 4.50 -10.64
CA PHE A 36 -3.72 5.51 -10.72
C PHE A 36 -3.98 5.93 -12.18
N GLU A 37 -2.93 6.26 -12.94
CA GLU A 37 -3.09 6.60 -14.36
C GLU A 37 -3.61 5.42 -15.18
N ALA A 38 -3.16 4.19 -14.91
CA ALA A 38 -3.68 3.00 -15.55
C ALA A 38 -5.19 2.81 -15.27
N ALA A 39 -5.63 3.02 -14.03
CA ALA A 39 -7.04 2.93 -13.67
C ALA A 39 -7.88 4.01 -14.36
N ARG A 40 -7.35 5.22 -14.52
CA ARG A 40 -8.05 6.36 -15.15
C ARG A 40 -8.15 6.25 -16.67
N THR A 41 -7.17 5.61 -17.32
CA THR A 41 -7.04 5.60 -18.78
C THR A 41 -7.49 4.30 -19.44
N LYS A 42 -7.37 3.15 -18.77
CA LYS A 42 -7.63 1.85 -19.41
C LYS A 42 -9.11 1.53 -19.58
N THR A 43 -9.99 2.02 -18.72
CA THR A 43 -11.44 1.79 -18.84
C THR A 43 -12.24 2.73 -17.95
N SER A 44 -13.50 3.00 -18.30
CA SER A 44 -14.46 3.65 -17.40
C SER A 44 -15.04 2.67 -16.36
N GLY A 45 -14.62 1.39 -16.37
CA GLY A 45 -15.14 0.31 -15.54
C GLY A 45 -14.06 -0.52 -14.83
N LEU A 46 -14.32 -1.81 -14.61
CA LEU A 46 -13.41 -2.69 -13.88
C LEU A 46 -12.17 -3.04 -14.73
N VAL A 47 -10.97 -2.81 -14.19
CA VAL A 47 -9.73 -3.31 -14.79
C VAL A 47 -9.63 -4.81 -14.48
N VAL A 48 -9.83 -5.65 -15.49
CA VAL A 48 -9.67 -7.12 -15.39
C VAL A 48 -8.27 -7.55 -15.82
N PRO A 49 -7.70 -8.60 -15.21
CA PRO A 49 -6.48 -9.23 -15.71
C PRO A 49 -6.72 -9.79 -17.12
N ALA A 50 -5.66 -9.77 -17.94
CA ALA A 50 -5.66 -10.45 -19.24
C ALA A 50 -5.56 -11.98 -19.07
#